data_AF-A0A1F8L767-F1
#
_entry.id   AF-A0A1F8L767-F1
#
_cell.length_a   1.000
_cell.length_b   1.000
_cell.length_c   1.000
_cell.angle_alpha   90.00
_cell.angle_beta   90.00
_cell.angle_gamma   90.00
#
_symmetry.space_group_name_H-M   'P 1'
#
loop_
_entity.id
_entity.type
_entity.pdbx_description
1 polymer ?
#
loop_
_entity_poly.entity_id
_entity_poly.type
_entity_poly.pdbx_seq_one_letter_code
_entity_poly.pdbx_strand_id
1 'polypeptide(L)'
;MKTILIYVDHGLTIGYYLYTGLAERLTAKGVRLVFLVQDELIDRLRAETAGNELLVFESSREEQTLHYQNHTMPGLQEMIEYVRGASMSPRIPMTYVDTHRQRKEYEAKGRWQIALKAMRPLIYLLRSSKLARKTFRWKQNTLFSPKLFSDLFDRYKPDLVVSSTAGWRLDRYLLREAKRRGIPTAMTVIGWDNPSAHGLPGADVDYANVWSKIHVWELSDGLDWPKEKIHVGGMPLYDGYINKTWLIPREEYFSMHGLDPNKKLIAYAATALSISPNLHIVEALTRIIVENQLSTPAQLLIRLHPNHFKSQEHYQEEREKIYEVTRQYPDVHVVAPKALAGGLPRYSGEDFPEKASMLAHCDVLVSIYSTMVVEAALHGKPAISACIDSPTGWPKNFWIPLHDVPSWPTAARVNQAGAGVNAFTSEELVNALDAYLKDPDLHRANRQKFIEQELTYLNGESTGETAQYLLKLVGLPS
;
A
#
# COMPACT_ATOMS: atom_id res chain seq x y z
N MET A 1 0.63 -34.01 -1.06
CA MET A 1 0.29 -32.79 -0.31
C MET A 1 0.68 -31.59 -1.15
N LYS A 2 -0.24 -30.65 -1.39
CA LYS A 2 0.06 -29.44 -2.17
C LYS A 2 0.81 -28.43 -1.32
N THR A 3 1.76 -27.71 -1.90
CA THR A 3 2.56 -26.71 -1.18
C THR A 3 2.58 -25.37 -1.90
N ILE A 4 2.29 -24.29 -1.17
CA ILE A 4 2.39 -22.92 -1.66
C ILE A 4 3.53 -22.22 -0.91
N LEU A 5 4.49 -21.67 -1.64
CA LEU A 5 5.50 -20.76 -1.09
C LEU A 5 4.97 -19.33 -1.18
N ILE A 6 5.00 -18.57 -0.09
CA ILE A 6 4.47 -17.20 -0.03
C ILE A 6 5.58 -16.25 0.40
N TYR A 7 5.97 -15.31 -0.45
CA TYR A 7 6.94 -14.28 -0.10
C TYR A 7 6.26 -13.12 0.63
N VAL A 8 6.73 -12.82 1.83
CA VAL A 8 6.21 -11.76 2.69
C VAL A 8 7.20 -10.59 2.67
N ASP A 9 6.92 -9.61 1.81
CA ASP A 9 7.70 -8.39 1.66
C ASP A 9 7.17 -7.19 2.48
N HIS A 10 6.01 -7.35 3.11
CA HIS A 10 5.32 -6.30 3.84
C HIS A 10 4.43 -6.87 4.95
N GLY A 11 4.27 -6.15 6.06
CA GLY A 11 3.45 -6.60 7.20
C GLY A 11 1.97 -6.83 6.85
N LEU A 12 1.44 -6.08 5.88
CA LEU A 12 0.08 -6.31 5.36
C LEU A 12 -0.09 -7.69 4.71
N THR A 13 0.97 -8.27 4.15
CA THR A 13 0.93 -9.63 3.59
C THR A 13 0.67 -10.66 4.70
N ILE A 14 1.28 -10.48 5.88
CA ILE A 14 0.99 -11.33 7.04
C ILE A 14 -0.48 -11.20 7.42
N GLY A 15 -0.98 -9.97 7.57
CA GLY A 15 -2.38 -9.72 7.88
C GLY A 15 -3.34 -10.34 6.84
N TYR A 16 -3.02 -10.19 5.56
CA TYR A 16 -3.82 -10.70 4.43
C TYR A 16 -4.03 -12.22 4.49
N TYR A 17 -3.03 -12.98 4.95
CA TYR A 17 -3.12 -14.43 5.05
C TYR A 17 -3.55 -14.91 6.45
N LEU A 18 -2.91 -14.40 7.50
CA LEU A 18 -3.07 -14.94 8.86
C LEU A 18 -4.25 -14.34 9.61
N TYR A 19 -4.60 -13.07 9.37
CA TYR A 19 -5.61 -12.36 10.18
C TYR A 19 -6.96 -12.19 9.49
N THR A 20 -7.11 -12.73 8.28
CA THR A 20 -8.38 -12.81 7.55
C THR A 20 -9.00 -14.21 7.62
N GLY A 21 -8.25 -15.20 8.11
CA GLY A 21 -8.61 -16.63 8.02
C GLY A 21 -8.31 -17.28 6.68
N LEU A 22 -7.63 -16.57 5.75
CA LEU A 22 -7.24 -17.14 4.45
C LEU A 22 -6.31 -18.36 4.61
N ALA A 23 -5.30 -18.27 5.48
CA ALA A 23 -4.38 -19.36 5.75
C ALA A 23 -5.09 -20.59 6.36
N GLU A 24 -6.05 -20.37 7.25
CA GLU A 24 -6.88 -21.43 7.85
C GLU A 24 -7.70 -22.16 6.78
N ARG A 25 -8.34 -21.41 5.86
CA ARG A 25 -9.12 -22.00 4.76
C ARG A 25 -8.27 -22.86 3.83
N LEU A 26 -7.04 -22.44 3.53
CA LEU A 26 -6.11 -23.19 2.68
C LEU A 26 -5.59 -24.44 3.39
N THR A 27 -5.17 -24.31 4.65
CA THR A 27 -4.64 -25.44 5.44
C THR A 27 -5.72 -26.47 5.77
N ALA A 28 -6.98 -26.05 5.97
CA ALA A 28 -8.13 -26.96 6.12
C ALA A 28 -8.36 -27.88 4.91
N LYS A 29 -7.87 -27.50 3.72
CA LYS A 29 -7.87 -28.34 2.51
C LYS A 29 -6.59 -29.16 2.33
N GLY A 30 -5.74 -29.23 3.35
CA GLY A 30 -4.48 -29.98 3.34
C GLY A 30 -3.37 -29.33 2.53
N VAL A 31 -3.44 -28.02 2.29
CA VAL A 31 -2.37 -27.26 1.63
C VAL A 31 -1.34 -26.82 2.66
N ARG A 32 -0.07 -27.15 2.44
CA ARG A 32 1.04 -26.61 3.22
C ARG A 32 1.39 -25.21 2.72
N LEU A 33 1.46 -24.25 3.64
CA LEU A 33 1.88 -22.88 3.35
C LEU A 33 3.26 -22.64 3.95
N VAL A 34 4.21 -22.27 3.11
CA VAL A 34 5.57 -21.91 3.52
C VAL A 34 5.75 -20.42 3.33
N PHE A 35 5.69 -19.67 4.42
CA PHE A 35 5.89 -18.22 4.42
C PHE A 35 7.38 -17.91 4.50
N LEU A 36 7.87 -17.12 3.53
CA LEU A 36 9.20 -16.56 3.54
C LEU A 36 9.13 -15.17 4.16
N VAL A 37 9.57 -15.06 5.40
CA VAL A 37 9.46 -13.85 6.26
C VAL A 37 10.85 -13.40 6.71
N GLN A 38 10.98 -12.16 7.17
CA GLN A 38 12.21 -11.72 7.82
C GLN A 38 12.54 -12.61 9.04
N ASP A 39 13.84 -12.82 9.26
CA ASP A 39 14.35 -13.79 10.24
C ASP A 39 13.85 -13.47 11.65
N GLU A 40 13.76 -12.19 11.99
CA GLU A 40 13.30 -11.69 13.29
C GLU A 40 11.83 -11.99 13.58
N LEU A 41 11.03 -12.30 12.56
CA LEU A 41 9.61 -12.64 12.72
C LEU A 41 9.35 -14.13 12.88
N ILE A 42 10.30 -14.99 12.52
CA ILE A 42 10.08 -16.44 12.39
C ILE A 42 9.57 -17.04 13.69
N ASP A 43 10.28 -16.82 14.80
CA ASP A 43 9.96 -17.45 16.08
C ASP A 43 8.64 -16.93 16.65
N ARG A 44 8.36 -15.63 16.49
CA ARG A 44 7.09 -15.03 16.89
C ARG A 44 5.92 -15.66 16.14
N LEU A 45 6.01 -15.74 14.80
CA LEU A 45 4.94 -16.29 13.97
C LEU A 45 4.73 -17.79 14.22
N ARG A 46 5.80 -18.55 14.48
CA ARG A 46 5.71 -19.96 14.90
C ARG A 46 4.97 -20.11 16.23
N ALA A 47 5.24 -19.22 17.19
CA ALA A 47 4.55 -19.23 18.48
C ALA A 47 3.07 -18.84 18.34
N GLU A 48 2.77 -17.78 17.58
CA GLU A 48 1.39 -17.32 17.32
C GLU A 48 0.52 -18.35 16.59
N THR A 49 1.13 -19.20 15.77
CA THR A 49 0.45 -20.21 14.96
C THR A 49 0.68 -21.65 15.46
N ALA A 50 1.15 -21.78 16.71
CA ALA A 50 1.36 -23.09 17.33
C ALA A 50 0.07 -23.92 17.28
N GLY A 51 0.15 -25.12 16.69
CA GLY A 51 -0.99 -26.03 16.50
C GLY A 51 -1.40 -26.26 15.04
N ASN A 52 -0.88 -25.46 14.08
CA ASN A 52 -1.09 -25.72 12.66
C ASN A 52 0.22 -26.12 11.97
N GLU A 53 0.49 -27.43 11.89
CA GLU A 53 1.72 -27.98 11.29
C GLU A 53 1.87 -27.70 9.78
N LEU A 54 0.78 -27.29 9.12
CA LEU A 54 0.80 -26.92 7.71
C LEU A 54 1.26 -25.47 7.48
N LEU A 55 1.38 -24.67 8.54
CA LEU A 55 1.99 -23.34 8.50
C LEU A 55 3.48 -23.44 8.84
N VAL A 56 4.31 -23.15 7.86
CA VAL A 56 5.78 -23.20 7.99
C VAL A 56 6.35 -21.82 7.72
N PHE A 57 7.29 -21.39 8.55
CA PHE A 57 7.98 -20.10 8.42
C PHE A 57 9.47 -20.33 8.18
N GLU A 58 9.96 -19.74 7.10
CA GLU A 58 11.35 -19.80 6.63
C GLU A 58 11.86 -18.38 6.36
N SER A 59 13.18 -18.23 6.29
CA SER A 59 13.83 -16.96 5.96
C SER A 59 13.44 -16.46 4.56
N SER A 60 13.13 -15.16 4.46
CA SER A 60 12.98 -14.41 3.20
C SER A 60 14.31 -14.20 2.48
N ARG A 61 15.43 -14.48 3.15
CA ARG A 61 16.79 -14.30 2.64
C ARG A 61 17.07 -12.87 2.20
N GLU A 62 16.54 -11.91 2.95
CA GLU A 62 16.69 -10.49 2.65
C GLU A 62 18.17 -10.08 2.57
N GLU A 63 18.99 -10.52 3.53
CA GLU A 63 20.43 -10.23 3.51
C GLU A 63 21.12 -10.81 2.27
N GLN A 64 20.85 -12.08 1.91
CA GLN A 64 21.47 -12.73 0.77
C GLN A 64 21.00 -12.12 -0.56
N THR A 65 19.73 -11.74 -0.66
CA THR A 65 19.18 -11.07 -1.86
C THR A 65 19.75 -9.67 -2.03
N LEU A 66 19.88 -8.89 -0.94
CA LEU A 66 20.55 -7.59 -0.95
C LEU A 66 22.03 -7.72 -1.27
N HIS A 67 22.72 -8.71 -0.69
CA HIS A 67 24.12 -8.98 -0.99
C HIS A 67 24.29 -9.26 -2.49
N TYR A 68 23.46 -10.13 -3.08
CA TYR A 68 23.48 -10.38 -4.52
C TYR A 68 23.23 -9.11 -5.35
N GLN A 69 22.21 -8.31 -4.98
CA GLN A 69 21.88 -7.05 -5.67
C GLN A 69 23.07 -6.07 -5.66
N ASN A 70 23.76 -5.95 -4.53
CA ASN A 70 24.83 -4.98 -4.33
C ASN A 70 26.19 -5.44 -4.88
N HIS A 71 26.41 -6.74 -5.07
CA HIS A 71 27.71 -7.27 -5.48
C HIS A 71 27.72 -7.88 -6.90
N THR A 72 26.55 -8.17 -7.49
CA THR A 72 26.46 -8.74 -8.85
C THR A 72 26.00 -7.69 -9.84
N MET A 73 26.95 -7.06 -10.57
CA MET A 73 26.67 -6.00 -11.55
C MET A 73 25.74 -4.90 -10.99
N PRO A 74 26.04 -4.29 -9.82
CA PRO A 74 25.10 -3.42 -9.11
C PRO A 74 24.62 -2.24 -9.95
N GLY A 75 25.50 -1.58 -10.70
CA GLY A 75 25.12 -0.47 -11.57
C GLY A 75 24.16 -0.86 -12.70
N LEU A 76 24.28 -2.09 -13.25
CA LEU A 76 23.34 -2.58 -14.26
C LEU A 76 22.00 -2.95 -13.64
N GLN A 77 21.99 -3.58 -12.47
CA GLN A 77 20.75 -3.86 -11.74
C GLN A 77 20.03 -2.57 -11.37
N GLU A 78 20.75 -1.57 -10.86
CA GLU A 78 20.18 -0.24 -10.55
C GLU A 78 19.62 0.44 -11.81
N MET A 79 20.35 0.37 -12.93
CA MET A 79 19.88 0.93 -14.20
C MET A 79 18.61 0.25 -14.71
N ILE A 80 18.54 -1.08 -14.62
CA ILE A 80 17.35 -1.85 -15.00
C ILE A 80 16.18 -1.49 -14.09
N GLU A 81 16.40 -1.41 -12.78
CA GLU A 81 15.36 -1.03 -11.83
C GLU A 81 14.83 0.38 -12.09
N TYR A 82 15.72 1.33 -12.41
CA TYR A 82 15.32 2.68 -12.81
C TYR A 82 14.50 2.68 -14.10
N VAL A 83 14.99 2.04 -15.16
CA VAL A 83 14.29 2.00 -16.46
C VAL A 83 12.93 1.30 -16.32
N ARG A 84 12.90 0.17 -15.61
CA ARG A 84 11.70 -0.61 -15.31
C ARG A 84 10.68 0.22 -14.55
N GLY A 85 11.09 0.84 -13.44
CA GLY A 85 10.25 1.68 -12.60
C GLY A 85 9.75 2.94 -13.30
N ALA A 86 10.49 3.43 -14.30
CA ALA A 86 10.12 4.58 -15.14
C ALA A 86 9.28 4.20 -16.39
N SER A 87 8.96 2.92 -16.59
CA SER A 87 8.32 2.44 -17.82
C SER A 87 7.01 1.73 -17.52
N MET A 88 5.96 2.11 -18.24
CA MET A 88 4.72 1.36 -18.41
C MET A 88 3.98 1.92 -19.64
N SER A 89 2.92 1.26 -20.07
CA SER A 89 2.11 1.76 -21.19
C SER A 89 1.40 3.06 -20.81
N PRO A 90 1.41 4.11 -21.67
CA PRO A 90 0.74 5.39 -21.41
C PRO A 90 -0.79 5.31 -21.54
N ARG A 91 -1.35 4.11 -21.69
CA ARG A 91 -2.81 3.87 -21.66
C ARG A 91 -3.41 4.00 -20.27
N ILE A 92 -2.56 4.02 -19.24
CA ILE A 92 -2.92 4.34 -17.86
C ILE A 92 -2.14 5.59 -17.44
N PRO A 93 -2.64 6.39 -16.47
CA PRO A 93 -1.99 7.64 -16.12
C PRO A 93 -0.59 7.40 -15.56
N MET A 94 0.38 8.19 -16.05
CA MET A 94 1.81 7.97 -15.80
C MET A 94 2.34 8.75 -14.59
N THR A 95 1.52 9.55 -13.91
CA THR A 95 1.99 10.55 -12.95
C THR A 95 2.84 9.96 -11.83
N TYR A 96 2.42 8.85 -11.18
CA TYR A 96 3.23 8.17 -10.16
C TYR A 96 4.61 7.75 -10.68
N VAL A 97 4.63 7.11 -11.85
CA VAL A 97 5.85 6.62 -12.50
C VAL A 97 6.76 7.77 -12.93
N ASP A 98 6.18 8.87 -13.42
CA ASP A 98 6.91 10.07 -13.80
C ASP A 98 7.48 10.81 -12.59
N THR A 99 6.72 10.92 -11.50
CA THR A 99 7.21 11.51 -10.24
C THR A 99 8.33 10.64 -9.65
N HIS A 100 8.21 9.31 -9.67
CA HIS A 100 9.29 8.43 -9.19
C HIS A 100 10.57 8.59 -10.03
N ARG A 101 10.43 8.68 -11.36
CA ARG A 101 11.55 8.96 -12.27
C ARG A 101 12.18 10.32 -11.98
N GLN A 102 11.38 11.39 -11.86
CA GLN A 102 11.84 12.74 -11.54
C GLN A 102 12.60 12.78 -10.22
N ARG A 103 12.06 12.12 -9.18
CA ARG A 103 12.71 11.98 -7.88
C ARG A 103 14.06 11.29 -7.98
N LYS A 104 14.12 10.12 -8.62
CA LYS A 104 15.38 9.37 -8.85
C LYS A 104 16.42 10.21 -9.60
N GLU A 105 16.00 10.93 -10.65
CA GLU A 105 16.88 11.83 -11.40
C GLU A 105 17.34 13.04 -10.58
N TYR A 106 16.52 13.54 -9.65
CA TYR A 106 16.85 14.65 -8.75
C TYR A 106 17.85 14.23 -7.67
N GLU A 107 17.62 13.07 -7.04
CA GLU A 107 18.47 12.53 -5.96
C GLU A 107 19.84 12.04 -6.45
N ALA A 108 19.94 11.66 -7.73
CA ALA A 108 21.19 11.22 -8.34
C ALA A 108 22.23 12.35 -8.47
N LYS A 109 23.51 12.03 -8.24
CA LYS A 109 24.62 12.99 -8.27
C LYS A 109 25.63 12.70 -9.38
N GLY A 110 26.26 13.75 -9.91
CA GLY A 110 27.37 13.66 -10.86
C GLY A 110 27.07 12.86 -12.13
N ARG A 111 28.02 12.01 -12.55
CA ARG A 111 27.90 11.18 -13.77
C ARG A 111 26.69 10.23 -13.76
N TRP A 112 26.22 9.82 -12.59
CA TRP A 112 25.08 8.92 -12.47
C TRP A 112 23.79 9.60 -12.91
N GLN A 113 23.61 10.87 -12.55
CA GLN A 113 22.46 11.65 -13.01
C GLN A 113 22.40 11.76 -14.54
N ILE A 114 23.56 11.94 -15.19
CA ILE A 114 23.67 11.97 -16.64
C ILE A 114 23.30 10.59 -17.23
N ALA A 115 23.80 9.50 -16.62
CA ALA A 115 23.49 8.14 -17.05
C ALA A 115 21.98 7.83 -16.96
N LEU A 116 21.30 8.22 -15.87
CA LEU A 116 19.85 8.03 -15.73
C LEU A 116 19.07 8.82 -16.80
N LYS A 117 19.45 10.08 -17.05
CA LYS A 117 18.81 10.92 -18.09
C LYS A 117 19.07 10.37 -19.49
N ALA A 118 20.24 9.77 -19.74
CA ALA A 118 20.58 9.14 -21.02
C ALA A 118 19.71 7.90 -21.34
N MET A 119 19.03 7.31 -20.36
CA MET A 119 18.10 6.19 -20.59
C MET A 119 16.71 6.61 -21.07
N ARG A 120 16.40 7.91 -21.13
CA ARG A 120 15.08 8.40 -21.58
C ARG A 120 14.64 7.87 -22.95
N PRO A 121 15.51 7.71 -23.97
CA PRO A 121 15.12 7.08 -25.24
C PRO A 121 14.67 5.61 -25.07
N LEU A 122 15.34 4.83 -24.22
CA LEU A 122 14.90 3.47 -23.90
C LEU A 122 13.56 3.48 -23.18
N ILE A 123 13.39 4.36 -22.19
CA ILE A 123 12.12 4.53 -21.47
C ILE A 123 11.00 4.87 -22.47
N TYR A 124 11.23 5.81 -23.39
CA TYR A 124 10.26 6.17 -24.44
C TYR A 124 9.90 4.98 -25.33
N LEU A 125 10.89 4.20 -25.75
CA LEU A 125 10.68 2.98 -26.54
C LEU A 125 9.84 1.95 -25.76
N LEU A 126 10.12 1.75 -24.48
CA LEU A 126 9.37 0.84 -23.61
C LEU A 126 7.94 1.33 -23.37
N ARG A 127 7.71 2.64 -23.24
CA ARG A 127 6.36 3.21 -23.12
C ARG A 127 5.56 2.99 -24.41
N SER A 128 6.20 3.10 -25.57
CA SER A 128 5.55 3.03 -26.87
C SER A 128 5.35 1.61 -27.43
N SER A 129 6.12 0.61 -26.99
CA SER A 129 6.11 -0.73 -27.61
C SER A 129 5.93 -1.89 -26.62
N LYS A 130 4.83 -2.64 -26.82
CA LYS A 130 4.55 -3.90 -26.10
C LYS A 130 5.66 -4.95 -26.30
N LEU A 131 6.19 -5.05 -27.52
CA LEU A 131 7.28 -5.99 -27.81
C LEU A 131 8.55 -5.58 -27.06
N ALA A 132 8.88 -4.29 -27.03
CA ALA A 132 10.05 -3.80 -26.28
C ALA A 132 9.92 -4.10 -24.77
N ARG A 133 8.74 -3.88 -24.17
CA ARG A 133 8.48 -4.23 -22.77
C ARG A 133 8.65 -5.71 -22.50
N LYS A 134 8.05 -6.58 -23.33
CA LYS A 134 8.18 -8.04 -23.20
C LYS A 134 9.63 -8.49 -23.30
N THR A 135 10.37 -7.99 -24.29
CA THR A 135 11.79 -8.32 -24.49
C THR A 135 12.66 -7.82 -23.34
N PHE A 136 12.41 -6.60 -22.84
CA PHE A 136 13.11 -6.06 -21.67
C PHE A 136 12.88 -6.95 -20.43
N ARG A 137 11.62 -7.32 -20.15
CA ARG A 137 11.29 -8.21 -19.04
C ARG A 137 11.95 -9.58 -19.16
N TRP A 138 11.92 -10.17 -20.35
CA TRP A 138 12.58 -11.46 -20.60
C TRP A 138 14.11 -11.38 -20.37
N LYS A 139 14.77 -10.33 -20.86
CA LYS A 139 16.21 -10.12 -20.66
C LYS A 139 16.58 -9.95 -19.19
N GLN A 140 15.90 -9.08 -18.43
CA GLN A 140 16.21 -8.92 -17.00
C GLN A 140 16.01 -10.23 -16.22
N ASN A 141 14.96 -11.00 -16.54
CA ASN A 141 14.64 -12.24 -15.84
C ASN A 141 15.65 -13.34 -16.14
N THR A 142 16.23 -13.33 -17.33
CA THR A 142 17.28 -14.29 -17.72
C THR A 142 18.63 -13.92 -17.10
N LEU A 143 18.97 -12.62 -17.07
CA LEU A 143 20.25 -12.13 -16.56
C LEU A 143 20.37 -12.24 -15.03
N PHE A 144 19.31 -11.92 -14.29
CA PHE A 144 19.35 -11.77 -12.83
C PHE A 144 18.41 -12.76 -12.12
N SER A 145 18.62 -14.05 -12.37
CA SER A 145 17.90 -15.17 -11.74
C SER A 145 18.88 -16.08 -10.98
N PRO A 146 19.35 -15.63 -9.80
CA PRO A 146 20.25 -16.41 -8.96
C PRO A 146 19.50 -17.56 -8.29
N LYS A 147 20.25 -18.57 -7.85
CA LYS A 147 19.74 -19.76 -7.14
C LYS A 147 19.69 -19.53 -5.63
N LEU A 148 19.09 -18.42 -5.20
CA LEU A 148 19.13 -17.99 -3.80
C LEU A 148 18.19 -18.79 -2.91
N PHE A 149 17.24 -19.53 -3.45
CA PHE A 149 16.22 -20.27 -2.68
C PHE A 149 16.20 -21.77 -3.02
N SER A 150 17.26 -22.28 -3.65
CA SER A 150 17.26 -23.60 -4.26
C SER A 150 16.98 -24.74 -3.28
N ASP A 151 17.53 -24.69 -2.07
CA ASP A 151 17.25 -25.67 -1.02
C ASP A 151 15.80 -25.62 -0.54
N LEU A 152 15.16 -24.44 -0.50
CA LEU A 152 13.72 -24.35 -0.18
C LEU A 152 12.88 -24.98 -1.29
N PHE A 153 13.21 -24.73 -2.55
CA PHE A 153 12.54 -25.38 -3.67
C PHE A 153 12.73 -26.89 -3.65
N ASP A 154 13.94 -27.38 -3.36
CA ASP A 154 14.24 -28.81 -3.35
C ASP A 154 13.59 -29.52 -2.15
N ARG A 155 13.56 -28.87 -0.98
CA ARG A 155 12.94 -29.37 0.26
C ARG A 155 11.42 -29.39 0.17
N TYR A 156 10.81 -28.29 -0.26
CA TYR A 156 9.36 -28.09 -0.20
C TYR A 156 8.63 -28.48 -1.48
N LYS A 157 9.32 -28.50 -2.63
CA LYS A 157 8.75 -28.81 -3.96
C LYS A 157 7.41 -28.10 -4.19
N PRO A 158 7.38 -26.75 -4.15
CA PRO A 158 6.13 -26.00 -4.19
C PRO A 158 5.39 -26.21 -5.53
N ASP A 159 4.07 -26.30 -5.45
CA ASP A 159 3.16 -26.33 -6.59
C ASP A 159 2.84 -24.92 -7.10
N LEU A 160 3.02 -23.90 -6.25
CA LEU A 160 2.78 -22.50 -6.55
C LEU A 160 3.70 -21.62 -5.70
N VAL A 161 4.19 -20.53 -6.29
CA VAL A 161 4.86 -19.43 -5.56
C VAL A 161 4.01 -18.18 -5.67
N VAL A 162 3.68 -17.57 -4.53
CA VAL A 162 2.87 -16.35 -4.43
C VAL A 162 3.70 -15.22 -3.84
N SER A 163 3.56 -14.02 -4.39
CA SER A 163 4.10 -12.77 -3.83
C SER A 163 3.00 -11.70 -3.73
N SER A 164 3.24 -10.63 -2.96
CA SER A 164 2.36 -9.45 -2.94
C SER A 164 2.59 -8.52 -4.15
N THR A 165 3.66 -8.74 -4.91
CA THR A 165 4.02 -7.93 -6.07
C THR A 165 4.45 -8.75 -7.29
N ALA A 166 4.57 -8.10 -8.44
CA ALA A 166 5.12 -8.68 -9.65
C ALA A 166 6.66 -8.57 -9.71
N GLY A 167 7.35 -8.83 -8.61
CA GLY A 167 8.80 -8.64 -8.50
C GLY A 167 9.24 -7.17 -8.45
N TRP A 168 8.40 -6.28 -7.91
CA TRP A 168 8.76 -4.86 -7.76
C TRP A 168 9.79 -4.64 -6.65
N ARG A 169 9.97 -5.63 -5.75
CA ARG A 169 10.90 -5.60 -4.63
C ARG A 169 11.88 -6.80 -4.73
N LEU A 170 12.38 -7.28 -3.60
CA LEU A 170 13.34 -8.40 -3.53
C LEU A 170 12.72 -9.76 -3.90
N ASP A 171 11.38 -9.86 -3.82
CA ASP A 171 10.57 -11.00 -4.25
C ASP A 171 10.84 -11.41 -5.72
N ARG A 172 11.36 -10.49 -6.54
CA ARG A 172 11.77 -10.77 -7.92
C ARG A 172 12.72 -11.96 -8.05
N TYR A 173 13.64 -12.16 -7.10
CA TYR A 173 14.63 -13.23 -7.22
C TYR A 173 13.99 -14.60 -6.97
N LEU A 174 13.08 -14.70 -6.00
CA LEU A 174 12.28 -15.91 -5.79
C LEU A 174 11.42 -16.23 -7.01
N LEU A 175 10.67 -15.24 -7.51
CA LEU A 175 9.77 -15.40 -8.67
C LEU A 175 10.54 -15.81 -9.93
N ARG A 176 11.70 -15.23 -10.18
CA ARG A 176 12.57 -15.60 -11.30
C ARG A 176 13.13 -17.01 -11.16
N GLU A 177 13.48 -17.45 -9.95
CA GLU A 177 13.93 -18.83 -9.71
C GLU A 177 12.78 -19.84 -9.91
N ALA A 178 11.58 -19.53 -9.39
CA ALA A 178 10.37 -20.34 -9.60
C ALA A 178 10.10 -20.56 -11.10
N LYS A 179 10.18 -19.48 -11.89
CA LYS A 179 9.98 -19.54 -13.35
C LYS A 179 11.01 -20.43 -14.04
N ARG A 180 12.28 -20.37 -13.65
CA ARG A 180 13.34 -21.25 -14.20
C ARG A 180 13.11 -22.72 -13.89
N ARG A 181 12.48 -23.01 -12.75
CA ARG A 181 12.12 -24.36 -12.31
C ARG A 181 10.80 -24.85 -12.91
N GLY A 182 10.13 -24.04 -13.74
CA GLY A 182 8.83 -24.38 -14.33
C GLY A 182 7.68 -24.39 -13.32
N ILE A 183 7.86 -23.74 -12.16
CA ILE A 183 6.87 -23.68 -11.10
C ILE A 183 5.94 -22.49 -11.36
N PRO A 184 4.61 -22.68 -11.36
CA PRO A 184 3.65 -21.59 -11.51
C PRO A 184 3.86 -20.49 -10.47
N THR A 185 3.64 -19.25 -10.89
CA THR A 185 3.75 -18.08 -10.01
C THR A 185 2.46 -17.26 -10.02
N ALA A 186 2.11 -16.67 -8.88
CA ALA A 186 1.01 -15.72 -8.78
C ALA A 186 1.41 -14.49 -7.97
N MET A 187 0.72 -13.38 -8.19
CA MET A 187 0.72 -12.27 -7.26
C MET A 187 -0.67 -12.05 -6.66
N THR A 188 -0.73 -11.66 -5.40
CA THR A 188 -1.93 -11.11 -4.75
C THR A 188 -1.71 -9.63 -4.53
N VAL A 189 -2.50 -8.77 -5.19
CA VAL A 189 -2.36 -7.32 -5.03
C VAL A 189 -2.83 -6.92 -3.63
N ILE A 190 -1.94 -6.36 -2.81
CA ILE A 190 -2.24 -5.91 -1.43
C ILE A 190 -2.29 -4.39 -1.31
N GLY A 191 -1.63 -3.66 -2.21
CA GLY A 191 -1.70 -2.20 -2.26
C GLY A 191 -2.61 -1.74 -3.39
N TRP A 192 -3.53 -0.83 -3.06
CA TRP A 192 -4.54 -0.29 -3.98
C TRP A 192 -3.94 0.40 -5.22
N ASP A 193 -2.80 1.06 -5.07
CA ASP A 193 -2.10 1.80 -6.12
C ASP A 193 -0.97 1.01 -6.79
N ASN A 194 -0.57 -0.13 -6.21
CA ASN A 194 0.63 -0.84 -6.64
C ASN A 194 0.69 -1.11 -8.16
N PRO A 195 -0.37 -1.60 -8.83
CA PRO A 195 -0.34 -1.88 -10.27
C PRO A 195 -0.03 -0.66 -11.14
N SER A 196 -0.42 0.54 -10.72
CA SER A 196 -0.22 1.79 -11.47
C SER A 196 1.00 2.60 -11.00
N ALA A 197 1.62 2.24 -9.87
CA ALA A 197 2.68 3.04 -9.24
C ALA A 197 4.13 2.54 -9.49
N HIS A 198 4.34 1.27 -9.87
CA HIS A 198 5.67 0.63 -9.84
C HIS A 198 6.34 0.37 -11.20
N GLY A 199 5.70 0.79 -12.30
CA GLY A 199 6.18 0.51 -13.66
C GLY A 199 6.17 -0.98 -14.01
N LEU A 200 7.03 -1.40 -14.94
CA LEU A 200 7.05 -2.77 -15.43
C LEU A 200 7.32 -3.79 -14.31
N PRO A 201 6.76 -5.01 -14.37
CA PRO A 201 7.14 -6.10 -13.47
C PRO A 201 8.64 -6.38 -13.45
N GLY A 202 9.19 -6.69 -12.27
CA GLY A 202 10.58 -7.12 -12.12
C GLY A 202 10.76 -8.63 -12.26
N ALA A 203 9.68 -9.40 -12.22
CA ALA A 203 9.66 -10.82 -12.58
C ALA A 203 8.51 -11.12 -13.55
N ASP A 204 8.61 -12.24 -14.27
CA ASP A 204 7.49 -12.76 -15.07
C ASP A 204 6.61 -13.60 -14.16
N VAL A 205 5.38 -13.16 -13.94
CA VAL A 205 4.42 -13.79 -13.04
C VAL A 205 3.24 -14.31 -13.84
N ASP A 206 2.83 -15.57 -13.60
CA ASP A 206 1.81 -16.21 -14.41
C ASP A 206 0.41 -15.67 -14.12
N TYR A 207 0.05 -15.52 -12.84
CA TYR A 207 -1.30 -15.19 -12.44
C TYR A 207 -1.36 -13.96 -11.53
N ALA A 208 -2.49 -13.26 -11.53
CA ALA A 208 -2.74 -12.15 -10.62
C ALA A 208 -4.10 -12.33 -9.93
N ASN A 209 -4.16 -12.08 -8.63
CA ASN A 209 -5.40 -11.85 -7.88
C ASN A 209 -5.50 -10.37 -7.54
N VAL A 210 -6.61 -9.73 -7.89
CA VAL A 210 -6.82 -8.28 -7.73
C VAL A 210 -8.14 -7.96 -7.05
N TRP A 211 -8.30 -6.72 -6.59
CA TRP A 211 -9.47 -6.32 -5.80
C TRP A 211 -10.72 -6.15 -6.64
N SER A 212 -10.55 -5.67 -7.87
CA SER A 212 -11.65 -5.22 -8.72
C SER A 212 -11.28 -5.12 -10.18
N LYS A 213 -12.29 -4.86 -11.02
CA LYS A 213 -12.14 -4.67 -12.47
C LYS A 213 -11.19 -3.53 -12.85
N ILE A 214 -11.00 -2.54 -11.98
CA ILE A 214 -10.09 -1.44 -12.28
C ILE A 214 -8.63 -1.90 -12.36
N HIS A 215 -8.25 -2.80 -11.46
CA HIS A 215 -6.93 -3.42 -11.46
C HIS A 215 -6.72 -4.33 -12.68
N VAL A 216 -7.79 -4.92 -13.24
CA VAL A 216 -7.72 -5.67 -14.50
C VAL A 216 -7.27 -4.74 -15.62
N TRP A 217 -7.84 -3.53 -15.71
CA TRP A 217 -7.43 -2.51 -16.67
C TRP A 217 -5.99 -2.03 -16.42
N GLU A 218 -5.61 -1.72 -15.18
CA GLU A 218 -4.26 -1.28 -14.84
C GLU A 218 -3.19 -2.30 -15.26
N LEU A 219 -3.43 -3.59 -14.99
CA LEU A 219 -2.50 -4.66 -15.36
C LEU A 219 -2.53 -4.96 -16.86
N SER A 220 -3.71 -5.02 -17.49
CA SER A 220 -3.79 -5.39 -18.91
C SER A 220 -3.27 -4.29 -19.81
N ASP A 221 -3.68 -3.05 -19.56
CA ASP A 221 -3.41 -1.93 -20.45
C ASP A 221 -2.15 -1.19 -20.07
N GLY A 222 -1.75 -1.22 -18.79
CA GLY A 222 -0.52 -0.64 -18.27
C GLY A 222 0.69 -1.56 -18.41
N LEU A 223 0.54 -2.85 -18.09
CA LEU A 223 1.67 -3.80 -17.94
C LEU A 223 1.67 -4.97 -18.93
N ASP A 224 0.70 -5.01 -19.86
CA ASP A 224 0.51 -6.03 -20.88
C ASP A 224 0.13 -7.43 -20.35
N TRP A 225 -0.49 -7.50 -19.17
CA TRP A 225 -0.94 -8.78 -18.61
C TRP A 225 -2.15 -9.32 -19.40
N PRO A 226 -2.19 -10.62 -19.77
CA PRO A 226 -3.38 -11.20 -20.38
C PRO A 226 -4.56 -11.20 -19.39
N LYS A 227 -5.74 -10.75 -19.84
CA LYS A 227 -6.91 -10.59 -18.96
C LYS A 227 -7.38 -11.92 -18.35
N GLU A 228 -7.27 -13.00 -19.11
CA GLU A 228 -7.59 -14.37 -18.69
C GLU A 228 -6.68 -14.91 -17.58
N LYS A 229 -5.55 -14.24 -17.30
CA LYS A 229 -4.63 -14.56 -16.21
C LYS A 229 -4.81 -13.65 -14.99
N ILE A 230 -5.80 -12.75 -15.02
CA ILE A 230 -6.14 -11.86 -13.91
C ILE A 230 -7.48 -12.31 -13.33
N HIS A 231 -7.47 -12.65 -12.05
CA HIS A 231 -8.65 -13.00 -11.28
C HIS A 231 -9.04 -11.84 -10.35
N VAL A 232 -10.33 -11.53 -10.29
CA VAL A 232 -10.89 -10.53 -9.37
C VAL A 232 -11.39 -11.28 -8.14
N GLY A 233 -10.54 -11.39 -7.11
CA GLY A 233 -10.83 -12.11 -5.86
C GLY A 233 -11.11 -11.19 -4.67
N GLY A 234 -11.12 -9.87 -4.86
CA GLY A 234 -11.38 -8.90 -3.79
C GLY A 234 -10.16 -8.58 -2.94
N MET A 235 -10.42 -7.97 -1.78
CA MET A 235 -9.41 -7.59 -0.81
C MET A 235 -9.74 -8.23 0.55
N PRO A 236 -9.22 -9.44 0.86
CA PRO A 236 -9.45 -10.15 2.13
C PRO A 236 -9.36 -9.29 3.40
N LEU A 237 -8.40 -8.36 3.48
CA LEU A 237 -8.30 -7.46 4.64
C LEU A 237 -9.53 -6.57 4.82
N TYR A 238 -10.29 -6.30 3.76
CA TYR A 238 -11.48 -5.47 3.84
C TYR A 238 -12.71 -6.20 4.36
N ASP A 239 -12.71 -7.53 4.35
CA ASP A 239 -13.75 -8.30 5.03
C ASP A 239 -13.77 -7.96 6.53
N GLY A 240 -12.61 -7.67 7.13
CA GLY A 240 -12.51 -7.23 8.53
C GLY A 240 -13.16 -5.87 8.81
N TYR A 241 -13.08 -4.92 7.87
CA TYR A 241 -13.78 -3.63 7.99
C TYR A 241 -15.30 -3.80 7.79
N ILE A 242 -15.70 -4.58 6.78
CA ILE A 242 -17.11 -4.83 6.45
C ILE A 242 -17.82 -5.58 7.59
N ASN A 243 -17.20 -6.65 8.07
CA ASN A 243 -17.74 -7.50 9.14
C ASN A 243 -17.47 -6.93 10.55
N LYS A 244 -16.81 -5.77 10.64
CA LYS A 244 -16.46 -5.09 11.91
C LYS A 244 -15.65 -5.96 12.87
N THR A 245 -14.86 -6.90 12.36
CA THR A 245 -14.03 -7.83 13.15
C THR A 245 -13.03 -7.11 14.04
N TRP A 246 -12.58 -5.93 13.63
CA TRP A 246 -11.59 -5.13 14.35
C TRP A 246 -12.16 -3.89 15.02
N LEU A 247 -13.49 -3.72 15.04
CA LEU A 247 -14.10 -2.51 15.57
C LEU A 247 -14.08 -2.51 17.10
N ILE A 248 -13.34 -1.58 17.69
CA ILE A 248 -13.39 -1.27 19.12
C ILE A 248 -14.66 -0.42 19.35
N PRO A 249 -15.47 -0.69 20.39
CA PRO A 249 -16.62 0.14 20.74
C PRO A 249 -16.24 1.62 20.89
N ARG A 250 -17.14 2.54 20.49
CA ARG A 250 -16.83 3.99 20.45
C ARG A 250 -16.38 4.53 21.80
N GLU A 251 -17.09 4.18 22.88
CA GLU A 251 -16.78 4.66 24.23
C GLU A 251 -15.39 4.22 24.68
N GLU A 252 -15.04 2.95 24.43
CA GLU A 252 -13.72 2.40 24.73
C GLU A 252 -12.65 3.11 23.88
N TYR A 253 -12.86 3.24 22.57
CA TYR A 253 -11.92 3.92 21.69
C TYR A 253 -11.70 5.39 22.06
N PHE A 254 -12.77 6.10 22.41
CA PHE A 254 -12.69 7.49 22.87
C PHE A 254 -11.92 7.58 24.19
N SER A 255 -12.19 6.67 25.14
CA SER A 255 -11.47 6.61 26.41
C SER A 255 -9.98 6.30 26.22
N MET A 256 -9.61 5.40 25.30
CA MET A 256 -8.22 5.03 25.02
C MET A 256 -7.38 6.23 24.58
N HIS A 257 -7.99 7.17 23.86
CA HIS A 257 -7.33 8.34 23.28
C HIS A 257 -7.60 9.66 24.02
N GLY A 258 -8.36 9.60 25.12
CA GLY A 258 -8.77 10.78 25.87
C GLY A 258 -9.67 11.73 25.07
N LEU A 259 -10.46 11.21 24.12
CA LEU A 259 -11.36 11.98 23.26
C LEU A 259 -12.66 12.33 24.00
N ASP A 260 -13.14 13.56 23.80
CA ASP A 260 -14.42 14.01 24.37
C ASP A 260 -15.59 13.42 23.57
N PRO A 261 -16.49 12.61 24.18
CA PRO A 261 -17.62 12.02 23.47
C PRO A 261 -18.61 13.04 22.90
N ASN A 262 -18.61 14.28 23.40
CA ASN A 262 -19.50 15.37 23.01
C ASN A 262 -18.96 16.24 21.86
N LYS A 263 -17.69 16.06 21.47
CA LYS A 263 -17.07 16.78 20.36
C LYS A 263 -17.04 15.94 19.09
N LYS A 264 -17.17 16.59 17.95
CA LYS A 264 -16.97 15.99 16.63
C LYS A 264 -15.52 15.56 16.45
N LEU A 265 -15.29 14.38 15.88
CA LEU A 265 -13.95 13.84 15.66
C LEU A 265 -13.51 14.04 14.21
N ILE A 266 -12.56 14.95 14.01
CA ILE A 266 -11.84 15.09 12.74
C ILE A 266 -10.62 14.17 12.81
N ALA A 267 -10.56 13.21 11.90
CA ALA A 267 -9.44 12.29 11.78
C ALA A 267 -8.48 12.80 10.71
N TYR A 268 -7.22 13.07 11.04
CA TYR A 268 -6.19 13.35 10.03
C TYR A 268 -5.30 12.12 9.81
N ALA A 269 -5.29 11.59 8.60
CA ALA A 269 -4.38 10.52 8.20
C ALA A 269 -3.18 11.08 7.44
N ALA A 270 -2.02 11.12 8.10
CA ALA A 270 -0.79 11.54 7.46
C ALA A 270 -0.43 10.58 6.31
N THR A 271 0.06 11.14 5.21
CA THR A 271 0.25 10.42 3.96
C THR A 271 1.65 9.82 3.83
N ALA A 272 1.74 8.78 3.01
CA ALA A 272 3.00 8.16 2.57
C ALA A 272 3.77 8.98 1.54
N LEU A 273 3.15 10.04 0.98
CA LEU A 273 3.72 10.87 -0.06
C LEU A 273 4.99 11.55 0.43
N SER A 274 6.11 10.84 0.28
CA SER A 274 7.47 11.27 0.66
C SER A 274 7.96 12.53 -0.06
N ILE A 275 7.11 13.13 -0.89
CA ILE A 275 7.34 14.28 -1.75
C ILE A 275 6.60 15.52 -1.25
N SER A 276 5.95 15.48 -0.08
CA SER A 276 5.41 16.67 0.59
C SER A 276 5.34 16.43 2.10
N PRO A 277 5.58 17.44 2.94
CA PRO A 277 5.35 17.34 4.38
C PRO A 277 3.87 17.23 4.72
N ASN A 278 3.59 16.70 5.91
CA ASN A 278 2.27 16.67 6.53
C ASN A 278 2.07 17.84 7.51
N LEU A 279 3.16 18.38 8.06
CA LEU A 279 3.12 19.30 9.19
C LEU A 279 2.25 20.54 8.94
N HIS A 280 2.36 21.16 7.77
CA HIS A 280 1.61 22.40 7.49
C HIS A 280 0.09 22.17 7.44
N ILE A 281 -0.36 20.96 7.06
CA ILE A 281 -1.78 20.57 7.13
C ILE A 281 -2.19 20.33 8.59
N VAL A 282 -1.32 19.66 9.38
CA VAL A 282 -1.54 19.46 10.82
C VAL A 282 -1.67 20.81 11.54
N GLU A 283 -0.80 21.76 11.24
CA GLU A 283 -0.84 23.13 11.79
C GLU A 283 -2.11 23.87 11.37
N ALA A 284 -2.53 23.75 10.10
CA ALA A 284 -3.77 24.35 9.62
C ALA A 284 -5.00 23.78 10.34
N LEU A 285 -5.10 22.45 10.47
CA LEU A 285 -6.18 21.79 11.21
C LEU A 285 -6.16 22.14 12.69
N THR A 286 -4.99 22.17 13.32
CA THR A 286 -4.82 22.58 14.72
C THR A 286 -5.36 23.98 14.93
N ARG A 287 -5.00 24.94 14.06
CA ARG A 287 -5.50 26.31 14.14
C ARG A 287 -7.03 26.38 14.02
N ILE A 288 -7.62 25.61 13.10
CA ILE A 288 -9.08 25.53 12.92
C ILE A 288 -9.77 25.09 14.23
N ILE A 289 -9.22 24.06 14.91
CA ILE A 289 -9.77 23.57 16.17
C ILE A 289 -9.57 24.59 17.30
N VAL A 290 -8.35 25.07 17.51
CA VAL A 290 -7.99 25.92 18.65
C VAL A 290 -8.68 27.28 18.59
N GLU A 291 -8.83 27.85 17.40
CA GLU A 291 -9.50 29.14 17.19
C GLU A 291 -11.03 29.02 17.06
N ASN A 292 -11.60 27.82 17.24
CA ASN A 292 -13.04 27.53 17.12
C ASN A 292 -13.64 28.05 15.80
N GLN A 293 -12.98 27.77 14.67
CA GLN A 293 -13.40 28.25 13.35
C GLN A 293 -14.60 27.45 12.77
N LEU A 294 -15.00 26.35 13.42
CA LEU A 294 -16.09 25.50 12.99
C LEU A 294 -17.40 25.84 13.72
N SER A 295 -18.52 25.61 13.05
CA SER A 295 -19.87 25.80 13.59
C SER A 295 -20.25 24.84 14.72
N THR A 296 -19.47 23.76 14.92
CA THR A 296 -19.69 22.76 15.96
C THR A 296 -18.39 22.46 16.72
N PRO A 297 -18.45 22.18 18.04
CA PRO A 297 -17.28 21.78 18.80
C PRO A 297 -16.64 20.51 18.22
N ALA A 298 -15.35 20.57 17.93
CA ALA A 298 -14.60 19.48 17.31
C ALA A 298 -13.25 19.27 18.00
N GLN A 299 -12.69 18.09 17.78
CA GLN A 299 -11.35 17.68 18.21
C GLN A 299 -10.65 16.98 17.04
N LEU A 300 -9.32 16.96 17.07
CA LEU A 300 -8.48 16.42 16.00
C LEU A 300 -7.72 15.19 16.49
N LEU A 301 -7.81 14.07 15.77
CA LEU A 301 -6.94 12.91 15.98
C LEU A 301 -6.00 12.74 14.78
N ILE A 302 -4.71 12.96 15.02
CA ILE A 302 -3.63 12.84 14.04
C ILE A 302 -3.07 11.43 14.06
N ARG A 303 -3.21 10.71 12.95
CA ARG A 303 -2.53 9.44 12.75
C ARG A 303 -1.22 9.66 12.03
N LEU A 304 -0.11 9.38 12.72
CA LEU A 304 1.22 9.42 12.10
C LEU A 304 1.34 8.31 11.05
N HIS A 305 1.95 8.65 9.92
CA HIS A 305 2.35 7.69 8.91
C HIS A 305 3.60 6.88 9.35
N PRO A 306 3.77 5.60 8.97
CA PRO A 306 4.98 4.82 9.25
C PRO A 306 6.31 5.47 8.79
N ASN A 307 6.27 6.32 7.76
CA ASN A 307 7.46 7.06 7.29
C ASN A 307 8.06 7.96 8.39
N HIS A 308 7.25 8.51 9.31
CA HIS A 308 7.72 9.31 10.45
C HIS A 308 8.67 8.57 11.40
N PHE A 309 8.79 7.25 11.26
CA PHE A 309 9.66 6.40 12.07
C PHE A 309 10.87 5.87 11.30
N LYS A 310 11.08 6.33 10.06
CA LYS A 310 12.30 6.06 9.31
C LYS A 310 13.47 6.86 9.87
N SER A 311 14.69 6.47 9.49
CA SER A 311 15.92 7.09 9.95
C SER A 311 16.22 8.46 9.33
N GLN A 312 15.47 8.89 8.31
CA GLN A 312 15.71 10.20 7.69
C GLN A 312 15.30 11.34 8.64
N GLU A 313 16.19 12.31 8.82
CA GLU A 313 16.05 13.44 9.75
C GLU A 313 14.72 14.19 9.58
N HIS A 314 14.36 14.57 8.35
CA HIS A 314 13.14 15.33 8.08
C HIS A 314 11.84 14.62 8.53
N TYR A 315 11.81 13.28 8.52
CA TYR A 315 10.67 12.52 9.02
C TYR A 315 10.60 12.52 10.56
N GLN A 316 11.76 12.47 11.22
CA GLN A 316 11.82 12.52 12.68
C GLN A 316 11.52 13.92 13.19
N GLU A 317 12.08 14.96 12.55
CA GLU A 317 11.78 16.35 12.87
C GLU A 317 10.29 16.68 12.71
N GLU A 318 9.67 16.26 11.59
CA GLU A 318 8.23 16.41 11.39
C GLU A 318 7.44 15.71 12.50
N ARG A 319 7.82 14.48 12.88
CA ARG A 319 7.19 13.73 13.96
C ARG A 319 7.26 14.46 15.30
N GLU A 320 8.45 14.94 15.68
CA GLU A 320 8.62 15.63 16.97
C GLU A 320 7.82 16.94 17.00
N LYS A 321 7.77 17.70 15.90
CA LYS A 321 6.93 18.89 15.79
C LYS A 321 5.44 18.58 15.92
N ILE A 322 4.97 17.47 15.32
CA ILE A 322 3.58 17.02 15.50
C ILE A 322 3.33 16.67 16.99
N TYR A 323 4.27 15.99 17.67
CA TYR A 323 4.13 15.73 19.10
C TYR A 323 4.11 17.02 19.93
N GLU A 324 4.95 18.00 19.61
CA GLU A 324 4.94 19.31 20.28
C GLU A 324 3.59 20.00 20.17
N VAL A 325 3.00 20.04 18.97
CA VAL A 325 1.67 20.59 18.74
C VAL A 325 0.62 19.89 19.62
N THR A 326 0.64 18.56 19.69
CA THR A 326 -0.35 17.79 20.47
C THR A 326 -0.19 17.95 21.99
N ARG A 327 1.00 18.30 22.47
CA ARG A 327 1.24 18.60 23.90
C ARG A 327 0.73 20.00 24.28
N GLN A 328 0.62 20.90 23.30
CA GLN A 328 0.22 22.28 23.54
C GLN A 328 -1.30 22.45 23.61
N TYR A 329 -2.06 21.64 22.87
CA TYR A 329 -3.50 21.83 22.68
C TYR A 329 -4.29 20.58 23.11
N PRO A 330 -5.22 20.69 24.08
CA PRO A 330 -5.90 19.54 24.66
C PRO A 330 -6.85 18.81 23.70
N ASP A 331 -7.38 19.51 22.70
CA ASP A 331 -8.29 18.94 21.68
C ASP A 331 -7.55 18.41 20.44
N VAL A 332 -6.21 18.31 20.53
CA VAL A 332 -5.36 17.81 19.44
C VAL A 332 -4.60 16.59 19.93
N HIS A 333 -5.02 15.44 19.42
CA HIS A 333 -4.56 14.12 19.82
C HIS A 333 -3.69 13.52 18.71
N VAL A 334 -2.84 12.57 19.08
CA VAL A 334 -1.97 11.87 18.13
C VAL A 334 -1.90 10.38 18.45
N VAL A 335 -1.95 9.57 17.39
CA VAL A 335 -1.72 8.14 17.46
C VAL A 335 -0.60 7.72 16.51
N ALA A 336 0.29 6.88 17.03
CA ALA A 336 1.37 6.28 16.27
C ALA A 336 1.00 4.86 15.81
N PRO A 337 1.40 4.44 14.60
CA PRO A 337 1.23 3.07 14.16
C PRO A 337 2.12 2.13 14.98
N LYS A 338 1.60 0.94 15.28
CA LYS A 338 2.35 -0.05 16.07
C LYS A 338 3.60 -0.55 15.34
N ALA A 339 4.69 -0.70 16.09
CA ALA A 339 5.91 -1.30 15.56
C ALA A 339 5.73 -2.81 15.42
N LEU A 340 6.24 -3.37 14.32
CA LEU A 340 6.54 -4.80 14.26
C LEU A 340 7.91 -5.07 14.88
N ALA A 341 8.08 -6.27 15.42
CA ALA A 341 9.41 -6.79 15.72
C ALA A 341 10.28 -6.81 14.45
N GLY A 342 11.61 -6.70 14.62
CA GLY A 342 12.57 -6.77 13.51
C GLY A 342 12.73 -5.49 12.67
N GLY A 343 12.11 -4.37 13.05
CA GLY A 343 12.28 -3.11 12.31
C GLY A 343 11.48 -3.01 11.01
N LEU A 344 10.51 -3.91 10.81
CA LEU A 344 9.58 -3.83 9.69
C LEU A 344 8.80 -2.52 9.65
N PRO A 345 8.41 -2.06 8.45
CA PRO A 345 7.48 -0.97 8.30
C PRO A 345 6.23 -1.20 9.16
N ARG A 346 5.79 -0.14 9.85
CA ARG A 346 4.68 -0.13 10.82
C ARG A 346 3.28 -0.30 10.17
N TYR A 347 3.12 -1.33 9.34
CA TYR A 347 1.89 -1.71 8.66
C TYR A 347 1.56 -3.16 8.99
N SER A 348 1.30 -3.43 10.26
CA SER A 348 0.94 -4.76 10.75
C SER A 348 -0.54 -4.88 11.00
N GLY A 349 -1.01 -6.11 11.17
CA GLY A 349 -2.39 -6.31 11.57
C GLY A 349 -2.70 -6.01 13.04
N GLU A 350 -1.69 -5.86 13.89
CA GLU A 350 -1.87 -5.37 15.27
C GLU A 350 -2.44 -3.94 15.30
N ASP A 351 -2.29 -3.22 14.19
CA ASP A 351 -2.76 -1.86 13.95
C ASP A 351 -4.15 -1.82 13.28
N PHE A 352 -4.70 -2.96 12.86
CA PHE A 352 -6.03 -2.99 12.24
C PHE A 352 -7.16 -2.49 13.17
N PRO A 353 -7.23 -2.86 14.46
CA PRO A 353 -8.27 -2.35 15.34
C PRO A 353 -8.22 -0.84 15.56
N GLU A 354 -7.02 -0.30 15.67
CA GLU A 354 -6.79 1.13 15.81
C GLU A 354 -7.29 1.88 14.56
N LYS A 355 -6.84 1.47 13.38
CA LYS A 355 -7.22 2.10 12.11
C LYS A 355 -8.71 1.93 11.81
N ALA A 356 -9.27 0.74 12.04
CA ALA A 356 -10.70 0.47 11.82
C ALA A 356 -11.58 1.37 12.70
N SER A 357 -11.22 1.50 13.98
CA SER A 357 -12.00 2.28 14.95
C SER A 357 -11.87 3.78 14.70
N MET A 358 -10.67 4.28 14.35
CA MET A 358 -10.48 5.66 13.92
C MET A 358 -11.44 6.04 12.77
N LEU A 359 -11.50 5.18 11.74
CA LEU A 359 -12.30 5.44 10.54
C LEU A 359 -13.79 5.18 10.75
N ALA A 360 -14.16 4.25 11.63
CA ALA A 360 -15.57 4.00 11.96
C ALA A 360 -16.15 5.12 12.84
N HIS A 361 -15.35 5.73 13.71
CA HIS A 361 -15.83 6.70 14.71
C HIS A 361 -15.55 8.16 14.37
N CYS A 362 -14.73 8.46 13.36
CA CYS A 362 -14.58 9.84 12.91
C CYS A 362 -15.88 10.36 12.28
N ASP A 363 -16.07 11.69 12.35
CA ASP A 363 -17.12 12.39 11.62
C ASP A 363 -16.63 12.78 10.21
N VAL A 364 -15.35 13.16 10.07
CA VAL A 364 -14.71 13.48 8.79
C VAL A 364 -13.27 12.96 8.76
N LEU A 365 -12.87 12.33 7.66
CA LEU A 365 -11.46 12.03 7.37
C LEU A 365 -10.82 13.17 6.57
N VAL A 366 -9.68 13.66 7.02
CA VAL A 366 -8.82 14.58 6.27
C VAL A 366 -7.49 13.89 5.96
N SER A 367 -7.00 14.04 4.73
CA SER A 367 -5.67 13.57 4.33
C SER A 367 -5.17 14.41 3.16
N ILE A 368 -3.86 14.42 2.90
CA ILE A 368 -3.36 14.96 1.62
C ILE A 368 -3.88 14.10 0.47
N TYR A 369 -3.74 12.78 0.59
CA TYR A 369 -4.44 11.68 -0.10
C TYR A 369 -3.93 10.39 0.57
N SER A 370 -4.81 9.41 0.81
CA SER A 370 -4.46 8.15 1.48
C SER A 370 -5.33 7.01 0.99
N THR A 371 -4.81 5.79 1.03
CA THR A 371 -5.63 4.58 0.80
C THR A 371 -6.80 4.53 1.78
N MET A 372 -6.64 5.11 2.98
CA MET A 372 -7.67 5.20 4.03
C MET A 372 -8.97 5.88 3.59
N VAL A 373 -8.98 6.59 2.45
CA VAL A 373 -10.23 7.07 1.82
C VAL A 373 -11.16 5.93 1.47
N VAL A 374 -10.63 4.78 1.04
CA VAL A 374 -11.45 3.62 0.70
C VAL A 374 -12.07 3.03 1.98
N GLU A 375 -11.27 2.82 3.03
CA GLU A 375 -11.80 2.36 4.32
C GLU A 375 -12.80 3.36 4.96
N ALA A 376 -12.57 4.67 4.84
CA ALA A 376 -13.52 5.69 5.32
C ALA A 376 -14.85 5.63 4.55
N ALA A 377 -14.79 5.51 3.22
CA ALA A 377 -15.97 5.41 2.40
C ALA A 377 -16.75 4.10 2.64
N LEU A 378 -16.07 2.99 2.98
CA LEU A 378 -16.72 1.75 3.45
C LEU A 378 -17.53 1.98 4.74
N HIS A 379 -17.06 2.84 5.63
CA HIS A 379 -17.78 3.26 6.84
C HIS A 379 -18.78 4.40 6.58
N GLY A 380 -18.98 4.80 5.33
CA GLY A 380 -19.87 5.88 4.93
C GLY A 380 -19.37 7.27 5.31
N LYS A 381 -18.11 7.41 5.75
CA LYS A 381 -17.56 8.67 6.26
C LYS A 381 -17.13 9.60 5.14
N PRO A 382 -17.44 10.90 5.23
CA PRO A 382 -16.95 11.88 4.28
C PRO A 382 -15.42 12.04 4.39
N ALA A 383 -14.79 12.35 3.26
CA ALA A 383 -13.36 12.59 3.17
C ALA A 383 -13.05 13.94 2.49
N ILE A 384 -12.04 14.63 3.01
CA ILE A 384 -11.47 15.86 2.45
C ILE A 384 -10.01 15.61 2.11
N SER A 385 -9.65 15.89 0.87
CA SER A 385 -8.26 15.93 0.43
C SER A 385 -7.70 17.35 0.64
N ALA A 386 -6.91 17.54 1.68
CA ALA A 386 -6.27 18.81 2.00
C ALA A 386 -5.02 18.99 1.13
N CYS A 387 -5.19 19.64 -0.03
CA CYS A 387 -4.16 19.90 -1.02
C CYS A 387 -3.59 21.32 -0.90
N ILE A 388 -3.46 21.83 0.32
CA ILE A 388 -2.88 23.13 0.62
C ILE A 388 -1.36 23.03 0.44
N ASP A 389 -0.75 23.81 -0.45
CA ASP A 389 0.68 23.71 -0.69
C ASP A 389 1.52 24.01 0.55
N SER A 390 2.57 23.22 0.74
CA SER A 390 3.59 23.52 1.74
C SER A 390 4.37 24.75 1.30
N PRO A 391 4.54 25.79 2.14
CA PRO A 391 5.31 26.99 1.78
C PRO A 391 6.78 26.70 1.44
N THR A 392 7.35 25.65 2.02
CA THR A 392 8.78 25.30 1.89
C THR A 392 9.03 23.89 1.39
N GLY A 393 7.99 23.05 1.31
CA GLY A 393 8.11 21.64 0.92
C GLY A 393 9.05 20.88 1.83
N TRP A 394 9.89 20.02 1.25
CA TRP A 394 11.03 19.44 1.94
C TRP A 394 12.32 20.18 1.58
N PRO A 395 12.85 21.07 2.43
CA PRO A 395 14.08 21.78 2.14
C PRO A 395 15.19 20.80 1.80
N LYS A 396 15.91 21.04 0.69
CA LYS A 396 17.03 20.22 0.20
C LYS A 396 16.66 18.80 -0.27
N ASN A 397 15.37 18.44 -0.33
CA ASN A 397 14.91 17.15 -0.83
C ASN A 397 13.92 17.33 -1.98
N PHE A 398 13.68 16.26 -2.74
CA PHE A 398 12.68 16.28 -3.80
C PHE A 398 11.27 16.39 -3.20
N TRP A 399 10.48 17.33 -3.71
CA TRP A 399 9.08 17.49 -3.33
C TRP A 399 8.27 18.00 -4.54
N ILE A 400 6.95 17.84 -4.49
CA ILE A 400 6.02 18.41 -5.47
C ILE A 400 4.92 19.22 -4.76
N PRO A 401 4.38 20.26 -5.41
CA PRO A 401 3.19 20.96 -4.91
C PRO A 401 2.02 20.00 -4.73
N LEU A 402 1.22 20.21 -3.68
CA LEU A 402 0.05 19.39 -3.41
C LEU A 402 -1.08 19.65 -4.40
N HIS A 403 -1.12 20.82 -5.04
CA HIS A 403 -2.10 21.08 -6.10
C HIS A 403 -1.97 20.17 -7.33
N ASP A 404 -0.83 19.50 -7.53
CA ASP A 404 -0.63 18.53 -8.61
C ASP A 404 -1.16 17.13 -8.26
N VAL A 405 -1.28 16.81 -6.96
CA VAL A 405 -1.64 15.45 -6.48
C VAL A 405 -3.06 15.01 -6.87
N PRO A 406 -4.09 15.88 -6.95
CA PRO A 406 -5.43 15.50 -7.42
C PRO A 406 -5.48 14.82 -8.80
N SER A 407 -4.44 15.00 -9.64
CA SER A 407 -4.31 14.37 -10.95
C SER A 407 -3.76 12.94 -10.92
N TRP A 408 -3.32 12.46 -9.76
CA TRP A 408 -2.70 11.15 -9.62
C TRP A 408 -3.71 10.02 -9.72
N PRO A 409 -3.39 8.83 -10.31
CA PRO A 409 -4.36 7.77 -10.59
C PRO A 409 -5.41 7.51 -9.52
N THR A 410 -5.00 7.26 -8.27
CA THR A 410 -5.93 6.98 -7.16
C THR A 410 -6.73 8.20 -6.74
N ALA A 411 -6.07 9.35 -6.57
CA ALA A 411 -6.71 10.63 -6.27
C ALA A 411 -7.75 11.03 -7.33
N ALA A 412 -7.37 10.91 -8.60
CA ALA A 412 -8.22 11.19 -9.75
C ALA A 412 -9.47 10.34 -9.76
N ARG A 413 -9.40 9.06 -9.33
CA ARG A 413 -10.58 8.19 -9.23
C ARG A 413 -11.55 8.64 -8.14
N VAL A 414 -11.05 9.00 -6.95
CA VAL A 414 -11.86 9.58 -5.86
C VAL A 414 -12.56 10.86 -6.34
N ASN A 415 -11.78 11.75 -6.99
CA ASN A 415 -12.24 13.04 -7.48
C ASN A 415 -13.29 12.89 -8.60
N GLN A 416 -13.04 12.00 -9.56
CA GLN A 416 -13.98 11.71 -10.66
C GLN A 416 -15.29 11.09 -10.16
N ALA A 417 -15.23 10.28 -9.11
CA ALA A 417 -16.42 9.76 -8.47
C ALA A 417 -17.19 10.83 -7.67
N GLY A 418 -16.54 11.94 -7.30
CA GLY A 418 -17.10 12.95 -6.41
C GLY A 418 -17.29 12.43 -4.98
N ALA A 419 -16.47 11.46 -4.56
CA ALA A 419 -16.58 10.77 -3.27
C ALA A 419 -15.98 11.55 -2.09
N GLY A 420 -15.44 12.73 -2.37
CA GLY A 420 -14.89 13.67 -1.40
C GLY A 420 -14.72 15.04 -2.06
N VAL A 421 -14.15 15.99 -1.34
CA VAL A 421 -13.79 17.32 -1.88
C VAL A 421 -12.31 17.59 -1.68
N ASN A 422 -11.75 18.43 -2.54
CA ASN A 422 -10.39 18.94 -2.40
C ASN A 422 -10.46 20.33 -1.77
N ALA A 423 -9.54 20.60 -0.84
CA ALA A 423 -9.35 21.93 -0.25
C ALA A 423 -7.92 22.39 -0.49
N PHE A 424 -7.76 23.48 -1.24
CA PHE A 424 -6.47 24.08 -1.60
C PHE A 424 -6.10 25.27 -0.72
N THR A 425 -7.04 25.77 0.08
CA THR A 425 -6.83 26.84 1.05
C THR A 425 -7.38 26.47 2.43
N SER A 426 -6.95 27.19 3.48
CA SER A 426 -7.54 27.00 4.82
C SER A 426 -9.03 27.35 4.86
N GLU A 427 -9.47 28.35 4.10
CA GLU A 427 -10.89 28.72 4.01
C GLU A 427 -11.73 27.60 3.37
N GLU A 428 -11.25 27.03 2.26
CA GLU A 428 -11.91 25.88 1.63
C GLU A 428 -11.95 24.67 2.57
N LEU A 429 -10.90 24.45 3.38
CA LEU A 429 -10.85 23.37 4.35
C LEU A 429 -11.90 23.57 5.46
N VAL A 430 -12.03 24.78 6.00
CA VAL A 430 -13.08 25.12 6.99
C VAL A 430 -14.48 24.90 6.40
N ASN A 431 -14.73 25.45 5.21
CA ASN A 431 -16.03 25.33 4.53
C ASN A 431 -16.40 23.86 4.27
N ALA A 432 -15.44 23.04 3.83
CA ALA A 432 -15.65 21.61 3.60
C ALA A 432 -15.90 20.84 4.91
N LEU A 433 -15.16 21.15 5.98
CA LEU A 433 -15.36 20.56 7.29
C LEU A 433 -16.76 20.88 7.83
N ASP A 434 -17.17 22.15 7.84
CA ASP A 434 -18.50 22.55 8.31
C ASP A 434 -19.62 21.91 7.49
N ALA A 435 -19.47 21.84 6.16
CA ALA A 435 -20.46 21.19 5.30
C ALA A 435 -20.67 19.72 5.69
N TYR A 436 -19.59 18.95 5.89
CA TYR A 436 -19.69 17.54 6.25
C TYR A 436 -20.05 17.28 7.71
N LEU A 437 -19.63 18.14 8.64
CA LEU A 437 -20.02 18.04 10.05
C LEU A 437 -21.52 18.33 10.23
N LYS A 438 -22.08 19.22 9.42
CA LYS A 438 -23.52 19.55 9.38
C LYS A 438 -24.34 18.48 8.66
N ASP A 439 -23.85 17.99 7.51
CA ASP A 439 -24.50 16.96 6.71
C ASP A 439 -23.52 15.82 6.36
N PRO A 440 -23.43 14.77 7.20
CA PRO A 440 -22.55 13.64 6.95
C PRO A 440 -22.98 12.80 5.73
N ASP A 441 -24.24 12.91 5.29
CA ASP A 441 -24.76 12.20 4.12
C ASP A 441 -24.47 12.95 2.80
N LEU A 442 -23.96 14.18 2.86
CA LEU A 442 -23.49 14.92 1.68
C LEU A 442 -22.50 14.04 0.90
N HIS A 443 -22.75 13.86 -0.41
CA HIS A 443 -21.99 12.98 -1.31
C HIS A 443 -22.03 11.46 -0.97
N ARG A 444 -22.95 10.99 -0.13
CA ARG A 444 -23.06 9.55 0.20
C ARG A 444 -23.22 8.64 -1.02
N ALA A 445 -24.07 9.03 -1.98
CA ALA A 445 -24.27 8.26 -3.21
C ALA A 445 -22.97 8.15 -4.04
N ASN A 446 -22.17 9.22 -4.06
CA ASN A 446 -20.88 9.25 -4.74
C ASN A 446 -19.85 8.35 -4.05
N ARG A 447 -19.81 8.37 -2.71
CA ARG A 447 -18.98 7.44 -1.92
C ARG A 447 -19.34 5.99 -2.17
N GLN A 448 -20.63 5.67 -2.22
CA GLN A 448 -21.11 4.32 -2.53
C GLN A 448 -20.66 3.87 -3.93
N LYS A 449 -20.84 4.73 -4.94
CA LYS A 449 -20.39 4.46 -6.31
C LYS A 449 -18.87 4.26 -6.39
N PHE A 450 -18.10 5.07 -5.67
CA PHE A 450 -16.64 4.93 -5.60
C PHE A 450 -16.24 3.55 -5.03
N ILE A 451 -16.86 3.15 -3.92
CA ILE A 451 -16.60 1.85 -3.30
C ILE A 451 -16.93 0.69 -4.25
N GLU A 452 -18.05 0.74 -4.95
CA GLU A 452 -18.45 -0.28 -5.95
C GLU A 452 -17.50 -0.37 -7.16
N GLN A 453 -16.80 0.73 -7.47
CA GLN A 453 -15.77 0.75 -8.51
C GLN A 453 -14.45 0.13 -8.03
N GLU A 454 -14.04 0.47 -6.81
CA GLU A 454 -12.73 0.06 -6.27
C GLU A 454 -12.73 -1.36 -5.69
N LEU A 455 -13.88 -1.85 -5.22
CA LEU A 455 -14.03 -3.13 -4.56
C LEU A 455 -15.16 -3.93 -5.20
N THR A 456 -14.86 -5.13 -5.69
CA THR A 456 -15.88 -6.00 -6.31
C THR A 456 -16.73 -6.74 -5.28
N TYR A 457 -16.16 -7.16 -4.16
CA TYR A 457 -16.89 -7.84 -3.09
C TYR A 457 -17.09 -6.89 -1.90
N LEU A 458 -18.35 -6.58 -1.60
CA LEU A 458 -18.77 -5.69 -0.51
C LEU A 458 -19.56 -6.42 0.58
N ASN A 459 -19.68 -7.74 0.47
CA ASN A 459 -20.39 -8.62 1.40
C ASN A 459 -19.46 -9.30 2.42
N GLY A 460 -18.16 -8.97 2.42
CA GLY A 460 -17.19 -9.54 3.35
C GLY A 460 -16.76 -10.97 3.02
N GLU A 461 -16.78 -11.36 1.74
CA GLU A 461 -16.46 -12.72 1.27
C GLU A 461 -15.14 -12.82 0.47
N SER A 462 -14.35 -11.73 0.37
CA SER A 462 -13.12 -11.70 -0.45
C SER A 462 -12.10 -12.77 -0.05
N THR A 463 -12.05 -13.09 1.24
CA THR A 463 -11.19 -14.15 1.80
C THR A 463 -11.57 -15.51 1.24
N GLY A 464 -12.87 -15.80 1.13
CA GLY A 464 -13.37 -17.04 0.54
C GLY A 464 -13.03 -17.14 -0.94
N GLU A 465 -13.32 -16.08 -1.70
CA GLU A 465 -13.03 -16.00 -3.14
C GLU A 465 -11.54 -16.18 -3.44
N THR A 466 -10.69 -15.49 -2.67
CA THR A 466 -9.23 -15.62 -2.80
C THR A 466 -8.75 -17.03 -2.45
N ALA A 467 -9.30 -17.66 -1.40
CA ALA A 467 -8.95 -19.04 -1.04
C ALA A 467 -9.29 -20.02 -2.17
N GLN A 468 -10.50 -19.93 -2.73
CA GLN A 468 -10.94 -20.77 -3.85
C GLN A 468 -10.03 -20.61 -5.06
N TYR A 469 -9.64 -19.38 -5.39
CA TYR A 469 -8.73 -19.12 -6.49
C TYR A 469 -7.35 -19.75 -6.29
N LEU A 470 -6.76 -19.60 -5.10
CA LEU A 470 -5.45 -20.19 -4.81
C LEU A 470 -5.50 -21.73 -4.81
N LEU A 471 -6.58 -22.34 -4.31
CA LEU A 471 -6.82 -23.79 -4.37
C LEU A 471 -6.90 -24.28 -5.82
N LYS A 472 -7.63 -23.56 -6.67
CA LYS A 472 -7.72 -23.86 -8.10
C LYS A 472 -6.35 -23.82 -8.78
N LEU A 473 -5.50 -22.85 -8.45
CA LEU A 473 -4.15 -22.75 -9.04
C LEU A 473 -3.24 -23.93 -8.69
N VAL A 474 -3.43 -24.57 -7.53
CA VAL A 474 -2.70 -25.80 -7.15
C VAL A 474 -3.43 -27.09 -7.54
N GLY A 475 -4.56 -27.00 -8.24
CA GLY A 475 -5.33 -28.14 -8.76
C GLY A 475 -6.21 -28.83 -7.72
N LEU A 476 -6.65 -28.11 -6.67
CA LEU A 476 -7.60 -28.61 -5.68
C LEU A 476 -9.00 -28.02 -5.92
N PRO A 477 -10.07 -28.76 -5.60
CA PRO A 477 -11.44 -28.23 -5.65
C PRO A 477 -11.65 -27.17 -4.54
N SER A 478 -12.53 -26.20 -4.84
CA SER A 478 -12.98 -25.16 -3.90
C SER A 478 -13.52 -25.73 -2.59
#